data_AF-A0A7C1XY70-F1
#
_entry.id   AF-A0A7C1XY70-F1
#
_cell.length_a   1.000
_cell.length_b   1.000
_cell.length_c   1.000
_cell.angle_alpha   90.00
_cell.angle_beta   90.00
_cell.angle_gamma   90.00
#
_symmetry.space_group_name_H-M   'P 1'
#
loop_
_entity.id
_entity.type
_entity.pdbx_description
1 polymer ?
#
loop_
_entity_poly.entity_id
_entity_poly.type
_entity_poly.pdbx_seq_one_letter_code
_entity_poly.pdbx_strand_id
1 'polypeptide(L)'
;MRVLTALVIILWSILNVPAAAGGGGASEARGLTIEALENSAYRLNGTEVRLGNGRYVETRPESGKSLPPYDFMVELVAAALGDLNGDGISDAAVVLSWDGGGSGTFYYLAAVVDEGGTPVNVSTTYLGDGLGIRSVEISSGTITIDMLVRGLFDPMCCPSKKSRKEYRLIRRGGKYRLIP
;
A
#
# COMPACT_ATOMS: atom_id res chain seq x y z
N MET A 1 85.77 -23.61 6.44
CA MET A 1 85.37 -22.81 7.62
C MET A 1 84.12 -22.04 7.25
N ARG A 2 83.13 -22.00 8.14
CA ARG A 2 81.68 -21.90 7.87
C ARG A 2 81.22 -20.56 7.24
N VAL A 3 80.30 -20.68 6.28
CA VAL A 3 79.36 -19.63 5.81
C VAL A 3 78.02 -19.87 6.53
N LEU A 4 77.45 -18.82 7.15
CA LEU A 4 76.10 -18.75 7.73
C LEU A 4 75.73 -17.25 7.64
N THR A 5 75.02 -16.77 6.63
CA THR A 5 73.57 -16.91 6.32
C THR A 5 72.68 -16.43 7.46
N ALA A 6 72.16 -15.21 7.30
CA ALA A 6 71.07 -14.64 8.08
C ALA A 6 69.73 -15.17 7.56
N LEU A 7 68.76 -15.41 8.45
CA LEU A 7 67.35 -15.19 8.12
C LEU A 7 66.52 -14.95 9.39
N VAL A 8 65.75 -13.88 9.35
CA VAL A 8 64.73 -13.44 10.30
C VAL A 8 63.48 -14.29 10.11
N ILE A 9 62.84 -14.74 11.19
CA ILE A 9 61.47 -15.26 11.17
C ILE A 9 60.69 -14.60 12.31
N ILE A 10 59.74 -13.73 11.93
CA ILE A 10 58.77 -13.08 12.82
C ILE A 10 57.60 -14.04 12.99
N LEU A 11 57.30 -14.41 14.25
CA LEU A 11 56.20 -15.29 14.61
C LEU A 11 54.91 -14.46 14.74
N TRP A 12 53.96 -14.65 13.81
CA TRP A 12 52.58 -14.17 13.96
C TRP A 12 51.75 -15.28 14.62
N SER A 13 51.22 -14.99 15.81
CA SER A 13 50.35 -15.90 16.55
C SER A 13 48.93 -15.90 15.97
N ILE A 14 48.45 -17.08 15.57
CA ILE A 14 47.09 -17.36 15.09
C ILE A 14 46.28 -17.99 16.22
N LEU A 15 45.11 -17.44 16.56
CA LEU A 15 43.93 -18.14 17.10
C LEU A 15 42.69 -17.30 16.70
N ASN A 16 41.94 -17.63 15.64
CA ASN A 16 40.90 -18.67 15.52
C ASN A 16 39.58 -18.32 16.22
N VAL A 17 38.57 -17.85 15.47
CA VAL A 17 37.14 -18.30 15.44
C VAL A 17 36.47 -17.64 14.21
N PRO A 18 35.96 -18.38 13.20
CA PRO A 18 34.92 -17.86 12.33
C PRO A 18 33.58 -18.07 13.04
N ALA A 19 32.99 -17.01 13.59
CA ALA A 19 31.60 -17.06 14.00
C ALA A 19 30.75 -16.94 12.73
N ALA A 20 30.35 -18.10 12.20
CA ALA A 20 29.20 -18.21 11.32
C ALA A 20 27.96 -17.76 12.13
N ALA A 21 27.63 -16.48 12.05
CA ALA A 21 26.32 -15.97 12.42
C ALA A 21 25.55 -15.75 11.12
N GLY A 22 24.77 -16.77 10.75
CA GLY A 22 23.73 -16.64 9.74
C GLY A 22 22.75 -15.56 10.17
N GLY A 23 22.78 -14.43 9.46
CA GLY A 23 21.71 -13.44 9.40
C GLY A 23 20.92 -13.61 8.11
N GLY A 24 20.65 -14.86 7.71
CA GLY A 24 19.71 -15.19 6.66
C GLY A 24 18.29 -15.08 7.22
N GLY A 25 17.77 -13.86 7.24
CA GLY A 25 16.40 -13.55 7.66
C GLY A 25 15.72 -12.59 6.69
N ALA A 26 15.95 -12.78 5.40
CA ALA A 26 15.23 -12.09 4.32
C ALA A 26 14.79 -13.14 3.31
N SER A 27 13.64 -13.77 3.57
CA SER A 27 12.73 -14.39 2.59
C SER A 27 11.77 -15.32 3.33
N GLU A 28 10.76 -14.76 3.98
CA GLU A 28 9.59 -15.54 4.41
C GLU A 28 8.30 -14.69 4.39
N ALA A 29 8.08 -13.95 3.31
CA ALA A 29 6.73 -13.48 2.96
C ALA A 29 6.46 -13.88 1.50
N ARG A 30 5.65 -14.93 1.31
CA ARG A 30 5.01 -15.17 0.02
C ARG A 30 3.73 -14.35 0.00
N GLY A 31 3.77 -13.20 -0.66
CA GLY A 31 2.63 -12.31 -0.85
C GLY A 31 2.56 -11.14 0.14
N LEU A 32 1.73 -10.17 -0.20
CA LEU A 32 1.54 -8.93 0.55
C LEU A 32 0.87 -9.17 1.91
N THR A 33 1.16 -8.29 2.87
CA THR A 33 0.50 -8.24 4.17
C THR A 33 -0.28 -6.94 4.32
N ILE A 34 -1.30 -6.91 5.20
CA ILE A 34 -2.04 -5.68 5.50
C ILE A 34 -1.12 -4.59 6.07
N GLU A 35 -0.18 -4.97 6.95
CA GLU A 35 0.82 -4.05 7.49
C GLU A 35 1.69 -3.40 6.40
N ALA A 36 2.08 -4.16 5.37
CA ALA A 36 2.82 -3.61 4.24
C ALA A 36 1.97 -2.57 3.48
N LEU A 37 0.68 -2.85 3.27
CA LEU A 37 -0.27 -1.93 2.62
C LEU A 37 -0.47 -0.65 3.44
N GLU A 38 -0.52 -0.76 4.77
CA GLU A 38 -0.62 0.37 5.70
C GLU A 38 0.62 1.29 5.70
N ASN A 39 1.75 0.81 5.18
CA ASN A 39 3.02 1.54 5.10
C ASN A 39 3.49 1.74 3.64
N SER A 40 2.55 1.66 2.69
CA SER A 40 2.80 1.77 1.24
C SER A 40 2.55 3.17 0.68
N ALA A 41 3.06 3.40 -0.52
CA ALA A 41 2.74 4.56 -1.32
C ALA A 41 1.59 4.27 -2.29
N TYR A 42 0.69 5.24 -2.45
CA TYR A 42 -0.47 5.17 -3.32
C TYR A 42 -0.56 6.41 -4.19
N ARG A 43 -1.00 6.23 -5.44
CA ARG A 43 -1.27 7.32 -6.35
C ARG A 43 -2.77 7.56 -6.46
N LEU A 44 -3.23 8.64 -5.86
CA LEU A 44 -4.63 9.04 -5.77
C LEU A 44 -4.77 10.41 -6.46
N ASN A 45 -5.69 10.52 -7.43
CA ASN A 45 -5.96 11.76 -8.16
C ASN A 45 -4.69 12.46 -8.72
N GLY A 46 -3.71 11.69 -9.19
CA GLY A 46 -2.44 12.20 -9.73
C GLY A 46 -1.36 12.51 -8.68
N THR A 47 -1.72 12.60 -7.41
CA THR A 47 -0.82 12.81 -6.27
C THR A 47 -0.34 11.49 -5.68
N GLU A 48 0.93 11.41 -5.33
CA GLU A 48 1.47 10.29 -4.56
C GLU A 48 1.41 10.60 -3.07
N VAL A 49 0.90 9.67 -2.28
CA VAL A 49 0.81 9.76 -0.82
C VAL A 49 1.42 8.51 -0.22
N ARG A 50 2.26 8.67 0.81
CA ARG A 50 2.88 7.56 1.53
C ARG A 50 2.22 7.42 2.89
N LEU A 51 1.55 6.30 3.11
CA LEU A 51 0.93 6.02 4.40
C LEU A 51 2.00 5.61 5.43
N GLY A 52 1.73 5.93 6.69
CA GLY A 52 2.37 5.30 7.84
C GLY A 52 1.28 4.82 8.79
N ASN A 53 1.30 3.53 9.13
CA ASN A 53 0.26 2.90 9.95
C ASN A 53 -1.17 3.18 9.45
N GLY A 54 -1.37 3.07 8.13
CA GLY A 54 -2.67 3.20 7.48
C GLY A 54 -3.12 4.63 7.22
N ARG A 55 -2.34 5.65 7.58
CA ARG A 55 -2.76 7.05 7.43
C ARG A 55 -1.64 7.97 6.94
N TYR A 56 -2.02 9.02 6.24
CA TYR A 56 -1.20 10.19 5.92
C TYR A 56 -1.95 11.43 6.38
N VAL A 57 -1.26 12.35 7.05
CA VAL A 57 -1.80 13.64 7.49
C VAL A 57 -0.82 14.74 7.10
N GLU A 58 -1.31 15.77 6.42
CA GLU A 58 -0.58 16.98 6.11
C GLU A 58 -1.39 18.19 6.56
N THR A 59 -0.87 18.95 7.53
CA THR A 59 -1.49 20.19 7.96
C THR A 59 -1.20 21.28 6.94
N ARG A 60 -2.24 21.79 6.29
CA ARG A 60 -2.09 22.83 5.26
C ARG A 60 -2.50 24.19 5.81
N PRO A 61 -1.60 25.19 5.81
CA PRO A 61 -2.00 26.56 6.11
C PRO A 61 -2.92 27.07 4.99
N GLU A 62 -4.07 27.65 5.31
CA GLU A 62 -4.94 28.18 4.27
C GLU A 62 -4.36 29.45 3.61
N SER A 63 -4.77 29.70 2.36
CA SER A 63 -4.58 30.98 1.70
C SER A 63 -5.65 31.98 2.17
N GLY A 64 -5.44 32.63 3.31
CA GLY A 64 -6.30 33.71 3.82
C GLY A 64 -6.41 33.71 5.35
N LYS A 65 -6.03 34.81 6.00
CA LYS A 65 -5.63 34.89 7.44
C LYS A 65 -6.72 34.68 8.51
N SER A 66 -7.73 33.82 8.37
CA SER A 66 -8.84 33.79 9.33
C SER A 66 -9.54 32.45 9.57
N LEU A 67 -9.01 31.33 9.09
CA LEU A 67 -9.52 30.01 9.44
C LEU A 67 -8.43 29.23 10.23
N PRO A 68 -8.81 28.21 11.03
CA PRO A 68 -7.82 27.27 11.51
C PRO A 68 -7.28 26.45 10.32
N PRO A 69 -6.00 26.05 10.35
CA PRO A 69 -5.46 25.16 9.33
C PRO A 69 -6.30 23.89 9.26
N TYR A 70 -6.49 23.37 8.04
CA TYR A 70 -7.14 22.08 7.85
C TYR A 70 -6.10 21.00 7.62
N ASP A 71 -6.42 19.80 8.10
CA ASP A 71 -5.61 18.63 7.83
C ASP A 71 -6.10 17.97 6.53
N PHE A 72 -5.18 17.84 5.58
CA PHE A 72 -5.33 16.91 4.48
C PHE A 72 -5.08 15.50 5.01
N MET A 73 -6.00 14.57 4.80
CA MET A 73 -5.91 13.22 5.32
C MET A 73 -6.19 12.18 4.24
N VAL A 74 -5.38 11.13 4.22
CA VAL A 74 -5.66 9.90 3.49
C VAL A 74 -5.59 8.73 4.46
N GLU A 75 -6.59 7.86 4.44
CA GLU A 75 -6.65 6.69 5.32
C GLU A 75 -7.02 5.42 4.53
N LEU A 76 -6.35 4.31 4.86
CA LEU A 76 -6.73 2.97 4.43
C LEU A 76 -7.95 2.55 5.23
N VAL A 77 -9.11 2.47 4.58
CA VAL A 77 -10.38 2.17 5.25
C VAL A 77 -10.79 0.70 5.13
N ALA A 78 -10.32 0.02 4.09
CA ALA A 78 -10.53 -1.42 3.89
C ALA A 78 -9.46 -1.98 2.94
N ALA A 79 -9.08 -3.23 3.13
CA ALA A 79 -8.19 -3.93 2.21
C ALA A 79 -8.57 -5.41 2.10
N ALA A 80 -8.32 -5.99 0.94
CA ALA A 80 -8.42 -7.43 0.68
C ALA A 80 -7.15 -7.92 0.00
N LEU A 81 -6.75 -9.13 0.36
CA LEU A 81 -5.66 -9.87 -0.27
C LEU A 81 -6.25 -10.96 -1.18
N GLY A 82 -5.63 -11.19 -2.32
CA GLY A 82 -6.00 -12.27 -3.23
C GLY A 82 -5.31 -12.12 -4.59
N ASP A 83 -5.25 -13.19 -5.37
CA ASP A 83 -4.69 -13.17 -6.72
C ASP A 83 -5.58 -12.32 -7.64
N LEU A 84 -5.09 -11.13 -8.00
CA LEU A 84 -5.83 -10.13 -8.77
C LEU A 84 -5.40 -10.13 -10.24
N ASN A 85 -4.12 -10.42 -10.50
CA ASN A 85 -3.53 -10.40 -11.82
C ASN A 85 -3.48 -11.79 -12.51
N GLY A 86 -3.68 -12.87 -11.76
CA GLY A 86 -3.73 -14.26 -12.25
C GLY A 86 -2.38 -14.98 -12.28
N ASP A 87 -1.36 -14.49 -11.57
CA ASP A 87 -0.01 -15.09 -11.52
C ASP A 87 0.17 -16.10 -10.37
N GLY A 88 -0.87 -16.33 -9.56
CA GLY A 88 -0.84 -17.23 -8.41
C GLY A 88 -0.17 -16.65 -7.16
N ILE A 89 0.22 -15.37 -7.18
CA ILE A 89 0.72 -14.62 -6.02
C ILE A 89 -0.41 -13.75 -5.47
N SER A 90 -0.47 -13.60 -4.15
CA SER A 90 -1.48 -12.74 -3.54
C SER A 90 -1.14 -11.27 -3.76
N ASP A 91 -1.97 -10.61 -4.55
CA ASP A 91 -2.03 -9.16 -4.73
C ASP A 91 -2.94 -8.52 -3.64
N ALA A 92 -3.30 -7.24 -3.82
CA ALA A 92 -4.26 -6.57 -2.96
C ALA A 92 -5.18 -5.57 -3.67
N ALA A 93 -6.32 -5.33 -3.04
CA ALA A 93 -7.26 -4.26 -3.35
C ALA A 93 -7.43 -3.41 -2.09
N VAL A 94 -7.17 -2.11 -2.20
CA VAL A 94 -7.16 -1.18 -1.08
C VAL A 94 -8.16 -0.07 -1.34
N VAL A 95 -9.07 0.16 -0.40
CA VAL A 95 -9.97 1.30 -0.42
C VAL A 95 -9.38 2.39 0.47
N LEU A 96 -9.19 3.56 -0.12
CA LEU A 96 -8.60 4.74 0.54
C LEU A 96 -9.63 5.85 0.62
N SER A 97 -9.79 6.45 1.79
CA SER A 97 -10.46 7.74 1.93
C SER A 97 -9.48 8.88 1.66
N TRP A 98 -9.99 9.97 1.12
CA TRP A 98 -9.27 11.21 0.84
C TRP A 98 -10.13 12.36 1.35
N ASP A 99 -9.62 13.04 2.37
CA ASP A 99 -10.20 14.26 2.91
C ASP A 99 -9.26 15.43 2.62
N GLY A 100 -9.76 16.38 1.84
CA GLY A 100 -9.03 17.58 1.45
C GLY A 100 -9.20 18.77 2.41
N GLY A 101 -9.81 18.57 3.58
CA GLY A 101 -10.18 19.64 4.51
C GLY A 101 -11.47 20.38 4.15
N GLY A 102 -12.29 19.79 3.28
CA GLY A 102 -13.61 20.29 2.90
C GLY A 102 -14.73 19.59 3.67
N SER A 103 -15.96 19.63 3.13
CA SER A 103 -17.10 18.89 3.69
C SER A 103 -17.28 17.49 3.10
N GLY A 104 -16.46 17.10 2.13
CA GLY A 104 -16.58 15.83 1.40
C GLY A 104 -15.42 14.89 1.69
N THR A 105 -15.71 13.59 1.69
CA THR A 105 -14.72 12.52 1.83
C THR A 105 -14.82 11.63 0.60
N PHE A 106 -13.76 11.64 -0.20
CA PHE A 106 -13.69 10.92 -1.46
C PHE A 106 -13.08 9.55 -1.26
N TYR A 107 -13.62 8.54 -1.93
CA TYR A 107 -13.15 7.15 -1.82
C TYR A 107 -12.56 6.69 -3.14
N TYR A 108 -11.42 6.00 -3.05
CA TYR A 108 -10.70 5.44 -4.19
C TYR A 108 -10.46 3.95 -3.96
N LEU A 109 -10.54 3.16 -5.03
CA LEU A 109 -10.04 1.79 -5.08
C LEU A 109 -8.68 1.79 -5.75
N ALA A 110 -7.66 1.30 -5.05
CA ALA A 110 -6.33 1.05 -5.53
C ALA A 110 -6.11 -0.46 -5.72
N ALA A 111 -5.68 -0.86 -6.92
CA ALA A 111 -5.11 -2.18 -7.16
C ALA A 111 -3.62 -2.14 -6.84
N VAL A 112 -3.14 -3.11 -6.07
CA VAL A 112 -1.75 -3.24 -5.65
C VAL A 112 -1.27 -4.62 -6.06
N VAL A 113 -0.20 -4.68 -6.84
CA VAL A 113 0.42 -5.95 -7.27
C VAL A 113 1.61 -6.25 -6.38
N ASP A 114 1.81 -7.53 -6.08
CA ASP A 114 3.03 -8.01 -5.44
C ASP A 114 4.20 -8.03 -6.44
N GLU A 115 5.19 -7.17 -6.24
CA GLU A 115 6.46 -7.23 -6.97
C GLU A 115 7.55 -7.80 -6.05
N GLY A 116 7.51 -9.13 -5.85
CA GLY A 116 8.52 -9.84 -5.07
C GLY A 116 8.45 -9.50 -3.58
N GLY A 117 7.24 -9.44 -3.01
CA GLY A 117 6.97 -9.02 -1.64
C GLY A 117 6.86 -7.49 -1.48
N THR A 118 7.04 -6.72 -2.55
CA THR A 118 6.89 -5.26 -2.52
C THR A 118 5.51 -4.87 -3.04
N PRO A 119 4.68 -4.17 -2.24
CA PRO A 119 3.40 -3.66 -2.70
C PRO A 119 3.58 -2.51 -3.70
N VAL A 120 3.07 -2.67 -4.92
CA VAL A 120 3.11 -1.65 -5.96
C VAL A 120 1.69 -1.25 -6.39
N ASN A 121 1.30 0.01 -6.15
CA ASN A 121 0.02 0.52 -6.65
C ASN A 121 0.07 0.73 -8.16
N VAL A 122 -0.63 -0.14 -8.90
CA VAL A 122 -0.59 -0.17 -10.38
C VAL A 122 -1.79 0.50 -11.05
N SER A 123 -2.90 0.67 -10.35
CA SER A 123 -4.10 1.32 -10.87
C SER A 123 -4.99 1.85 -9.76
N THR A 124 -5.64 2.98 -10.00
CA THR A 124 -6.56 3.60 -9.04
C THR A 124 -7.82 4.07 -9.78
N THR A 125 -8.98 3.89 -9.18
CA THR A 125 -10.25 4.41 -9.69
C THR A 125 -11.07 5.07 -8.57
N TYR A 126 -11.86 6.08 -8.94
CA TYR A 126 -12.72 6.80 -8.00
C TYR A 126 -14.03 6.03 -7.76
N LEU A 127 -14.39 5.85 -6.49
CA LEU A 127 -15.60 5.14 -6.09
C LEU A 127 -16.79 6.07 -5.87
N GLY A 128 -16.55 7.27 -5.32
CA GLY A 128 -17.59 8.22 -4.94
C GLY A 128 -17.23 9.07 -3.71
N ASP A 129 -18.16 9.90 -3.28
CA ASP A 129 -18.06 10.80 -2.12
C ASP A 129 -19.14 10.42 -1.10
N GLY A 130 -18.80 10.51 0.20
CA GLY A 130 -19.71 10.24 1.31
C GLY A 130 -20.22 8.80 1.29
N LEU A 131 -19.32 7.84 1.07
CA LEU A 131 -19.62 6.41 1.01
C LEU A 131 -19.44 5.74 2.36
N GLY A 132 -20.27 4.73 2.64
CA GLY A 132 -20.05 3.80 3.75
C GLY A 132 -19.49 2.48 3.26
N ILE A 133 -18.17 2.29 3.26
CA ILE A 133 -17.54 1.02 2.84
C ILE A 133 -17.92 -0.09 3.83
N ARG A 134 -18.43 -1.22 3.33
CA ARG A 134 -18.83 -2.37 4.17
C ARG A 134 -17.86 -3.54 4.04
N SER A 135 -17.43 -3.86 2.83
CA SER A 135 -16.41 -4.86 2.58
C SER A 135 -15.70 -4.59 1.26
N VAL A 136 -14.49 -5.12 1.16
CA VAL A 136 -13.76 -5.34 -0.09
C VAL A 136 -13.31 -6.79 -0.08
N GLU A 137 -13.45 -7.47 -1.21
CA GLU A 137 -13.08 -8.88 -1.36
C GLU A 137 -12.42 -9.09 -2.72
N ILE A 138 -11.45 -10.01 -2.80
CA ILE A 138 -10.90 -10.49 -4.07
C ILE A 138 -11.29 -11.96 -4.21
N SER A 139 -11.96 -12.30 -5.31
CA SER A 139 -12.26 -13.69 -5.65
C SER A 139 -12.15 -13.89 -7.16
N SER A 140 -11.39 -14.91 -7.57
CA SER A 140 -11.18 -15.26 -8.98
C SER A 140 -10.79 -14.07 -9.87
N GLY A 141 -9.83 -13.24 -9.42
CA GLY A 141 -9.36 -12.05 -10.13
C GLY A 141 -10.36 -10.90 -10.22
N THR A 142 -11.43 -10.94 -9.42
CA THR A 142 -12.47 -9.90 -9.37
C THR A 142 -12.54 -9.30 -7.98
N ILE A 143 -12.47 -7.97 -7.92
CA ILE A 143 -12.66 -7.19 -6.71
C ILE A 143 -14.15 -6.92 -6.56
N THR A 144 -14.75 -7.28 -5.44
CA THR A 144 -16.12 -6.92 -5.08
C THR A 144 -16.09 -5.93 -3.93
N ILE A 145 -16.85 -4.85 -4.04
CA ILE A 145 -16.98 -3.84 -2.99
C ILE A 145 -18.46 -3.66 -2.66
N ASP A 146 -18.82 -4.00 -1.43
CA ASP A 146 -20.12 -3.65 -0.87
C ASP A 146 -20.00 -2.32 -0.11
N MET A 147 -20.89 -1.39 -0.43
CA MET A 147 -20.87 -0.04 0.12
C MET A 147 -22.29 0.49 0.33
N LEU A 148 -22.39 1.54 1.13
CA LEU A 148 -23.57 2.39 1.23
C LEU A 148 -23.33 3.66 0.43
N VAL A 149 -24.32 3.99 -0.39
CA VAL A 149 -24.41 5.25 -1.14
C VAL A 149 -25.62 6.05 -0.64
N ARG A 150 -25.64 7.34 -0.93
CA ARG A 150 -26.80 8.18 -0.61
C ARG A 150 -28.02 7.76 -1.42
N GLY A 151 -29.11 7.48 -0.72
CA GLY A 151 -30.46 7.39 -1.26
C GLY A 151 -31.08 8.77 -1.48
N LEU A 152 -32.26 8.80 -2.11
CA LEU A 152 -32.96 10.04 -2.46
C LEU A 152 -33.34 10.89 -1.24
N PHE A 153 -33.59 10.24 -0.10
CA PHE A 153 -34.04 10.87 1.14
C PHE A 153 -32.97 10.84 2.26
N ASP A 154 -31.75 10.40 1.95
CA ASP A 154 -30.68 10.37 2.94
C ASP A 154 -30.14 11.78 3.18
N PRO A 155 -29.87 12.17 4.44
CA PRO A 155 -29.10 13.36 4.71
C PRO A 155 -27.64 13.17 4.24
N MET A 156 -26.92 14.27 4.02
CA MET A 156 -25.55 14.26 3.47
C MET A 156 -24.56 13.40 4.28
N CYS A 157 -24.75 13.30 5.60
CA CYS A 157 -23.85 12.56 6.50
C CYS A 157 -23.98 11.04 6.43
N CYS A 158 -25.12 10.53 5.96
CA CYS A 158 -25.61 9.25 6.45
C CYS A 158 -26.21 8.41 5.30
N PRO A 159 -25.36 7.85 4.41
CA PRO A 159 -25.81 7.00 3.32
C PRO A 159 -26.43 5.70 3.85
N SER A 160 -27.56 5.28 3.26
CA SER A 160 -28.32 4.09 3.67
C SER A 160 -28.55 3.08 2.54
N LYS A 161 -28.48 3.51 1.28
CA LYS A 161 -28.75 2.64 0.13
C LYS A 161 -27.57 1.71 -0.14
N LYS A 162 -27.81 0.40 -0.14
CA LYS A 162 -26.80 -0.60 -0.52
C LYS A 162 -26.43 -0.48 -2.00
N SER A 163 -25.13 -0.59 -2.27
CA SER A 163 -24.56 -0.63 -3.61
C SER A 163 -23.42 -1.65 -3.63
N ARG A 164 -23.33 -2.39 -4.72
CA ARG A 164 -22.23 -3.30 -5.01
C ARG A 164 -21.52 -2.84 -6.27
N LYS A 165 -20.19 -2.81 -6.25
CA LYS A 165 -19.37 -2.60 -7.45
C LYS A 165 -18.38 -3.75 -7.61
N GLU A 166 -18.16 -4.14 -8.85
CA GLU A 166 -17.16 -5.15 -9.20
C GLU A 166 -16.12 -4.50 -10.10
N TYR A 167 -14.87 -4.94 -9.96
CA TYR A 167 -13.77 -4.50 -10.81
C TYR A 167 -12.84 -5.66 -11.13
N ARG A 168 -12.22 -5.63 -12.31
CA ARG A 168 -11.13 -6.53 -12.69
C ARG A 168 -9.88 -5.71 -13.01
N LEU A 169 -8.72 -6.29 -12.72
CA LEU A 169 -7.45 -5.75 -13.17
C LEU A 169 -7.11 -6.34 -14.53
N ILE A 170 -6.88 -5.48 -15.52
CA ILE A 170 -6.42 -5.91 -16.84
C ILE A 170 -5.07 -5.27 -17.18
N ARG A 171 -4.24 -5.99 -17.93
CA ARG A 171 -2.99 -5.47 -18.49
C ARG A 171 -3.14 -5.27 -19.99
N ARG A 172 -3.02 -4.04 -20.47
CA ARG A 172 -3.05 -3.70 -21.91
C ARG A 172 -1.92 -2.73 -22.25
N GLY A 173 -1.14 -3.07 -23.27
CA GLY A 173 0.01 -2.24 -23.68
C GLY A 173 1.03 -2.04 -22.55
N GLY A 174 1.26 -3.07 -21.73
CA GLY A 174 2.18 -3.02 -20.58
C GLY A 174 1.65 -2.30 -19.35
N LYS A 175 0.48 -1.65 -19.41
CA LYS A 175 -0.11 -0.89 -18.30
C LYS A 175 -1.29 -1.63 -17.67
N TYR A 176 -1.38 -1.57 -16.35
CA TYR A 176 -2.52 -2.08 -15.60
C TYR A 176 -3.65 -1.04 -15.54
N ARG A 177 -4.89 -1.54 -15.59
CA ARG A 177 -6.11 -0.73 -15.45
C ARG A 177 -7.19 -1.51 -14.72
N LEU A 178 -7.79 -0.89 -13.72
CA LEU A 178 -9.08 -1.32 -13.17
C LEU A 178 -10.18 -1.02 -14.18
N ILE A 179 -11.00 -2.03 -14.46
CA ILE A 179 -12.23 -1.91 -15.26
C ILE A 179 -13.41 -2.44 -14.47
N PRO A 180 -14.59 -1.80 -14.54
CA PRO A 180 -15.82 -2.36 -14.00
C PRO A 180 -16.30 -3.57 -14.79
#